data_AF-A0A924KMH0-F1
#
_entry.id   AF-A0A924KMH0-F1
#
_cell.length_a   1.000
_cell.length_b   1.000
_cell.length_c   1.000
_cell.angle_alpha   90.00
_cell.angle_beta   90.00
_cell.angle_gamma   90.00
#
_symmetry.space_group_name_H-M   'P 1'
#
loop_
_entity.id
_entity.type
_entity.pdbx_description
1 polymer ?
#
loop_
_entity_poly.entity_id
_entity_poly.type
_entity_poly.pdbx_seq_one_letter_code
_entity_poly.pdbx_strand_id
1 'polypeptide(L)'
;MTTVIVCSFSSGIEDMKRKDQRDVVKVLRVLAAAGRYSVFEATANQTIASMMDKICHKGCTLVAANGIKRNYGPLIVRTGGAYPWTEIELTAGGKRLLEDNPA
;
A
#
# COMPACT_ATOMS: atom_id res chain seq x y z
N MET A 1 -15.56 25.63 -14.98
CA MET A 1 -15.49 24.20 -14.60
C MET A 1 -15.16 24.14 -13.13
N THR A 2 -16.13 23.84 -12.28
CA THR A 2 -15.95 23.74 -10.83
C THR A 2 -15.17 22.46 -10.56
N THR A 3 -13.86 22.59 -10.34
CA THR A 3 -13.03 21.48 -9.88
C THR A 3 -13.46 21.15 -8.45
N VAL A 4 -14.28 20.11 -8.30
CA VAL A 4 -14.54 19.50 -7.00
C VAL A 4 -13.21 18.89 -6.57
N ILE A 5 -12.48 19.59 -5.71
CA ILE A 5 -11.39 19.00 -4.95
C ILE A 5 -12.09 18.08 -3.96
N VAL A 6 -12.30 16.83 -4.36
CA VAL A 6 -12.72 15.79 -3.41
C VAL A 6 -11.55 15.68 -2.44
N CYS A 7 -11.68 16.32 -1.28
CA CYS A 7 -10.82 16.13 -0.11
C CYS A 7 -11.04 14.73 0.45
N SER A 8 -10.85 13.71 -0.41
CA SER A 8 -10.71 12.35 0.06
C SER A 8 -9.35 12.32 0.73
N PHE A 9 -9.33 12.42 2.05
CA PHE A 9 -8.18 12.01 2.85
C PHE A 9 -7.77 10.56 2.56
N SER A 10 -8.67 9.82 1.90
CA SER A 10 -8.67 8.62 1.08
C SER A 10 -7.64 8.30 -0.01
N SER A 11 -6.57 7.57 0.28
CA SER A 11 -5.92 6.69 -0.71
C SER A 11 -6.85 5.54 -1.17
N GLY A 12 -7.98 5.34 -0.49
CA GLY A 12 -9.01 4.33 -0.81
C GLY A 12 -8.87 3.04 -0.01
N ILE A 13 -7.95 2.99 0.96
CA ILE A 13 -7.71 1.79 1.79
C ILE A 13 -8.84 1.58 2.79
N GLU A 14 -9.40 2.65 3.34
CA GLU A 14 -10.47 2.58 4.32
C GLU A 14 -11.79 2.06 3.72
N ASP A 15 -12.05 2.37 2.45
CA ASP A 15 -13.25 1.97 1.70
C ASP A 15 -13.24 0.48 1.28
N MET A 16 -12.09 -0.19 1.41
CA MET A 16 -11.97 -1.63 1.12
C MET A 16 -12.68 -2.49 2.17
N LYS A 17 -13.20 -3.66 1.76
CA LYS A 17 -13.69 -4.65 2.72
C LYS A 17 -12.55 -5.08 3.66
N ARG A 18 -12.84 -5.31 4.94
CA ARG A 18 -11.85 -5.72 5.96
C ARG A 18 -11.00 -6.94 5.56
N LYS A 19 -11.55 -7.86 4.76
CA LYS A 19 -10.82 -9.02 4.24
C LYS A 19 -9.75 -8.59 3.22
N ASP A 20 -10.05 -7.60 2.39
CA ASP A 20 -9.15 -7.09 1.36
C ASP A 20 -8.10 -6.15 1.97
N GLN A 21 -8.41 -5.46 3.08
CA GLN A 21 -7.44 -4.68 3.86
C GLN A 21 -6.30 -5.54 4.45
N ARG A 22 -6.53 -6.86 4.60
CA ARG A 22 -5.50 -7.83 5.03
C ARG A 22 -4.67 -8.37 3.88
N ASP A 23 -5.06 -8.11 2.64
CA ASP A 23 -4.37 -8.61 1.46
C ASP A 23 -3.30 -7.61 1.01
N VAL A 24 -2.05 -8.02 1.14
CA VAL A 24 -0.88 -7.19 0.81
C VAL A 24 -0.91 -6.76 -0.65
N VAL A 25 -1.32 -7.64 -1.57
CA VAL A 25 -1.29 -7.35 -3.02
C VAL A 25 -2.33 -6.27 -3.35
N LYS A 26 -3.54 -6.39 -2.81
CA LYS A 26 -4.61 -5.41 -3.05
C LYS A 26 -4.27 -4.05 -2.45
N VAL A 27 -3.78 -4.02 -1.21
CA VAL A 27 -3.36 -2.78 -0.54
C VAL A 27 -2.21 -2.13 -1.32
N LEU A 28 -1.22 -2.92 -1.77
CA LEU A 28 -0.10 -2.40 -2.54
C LEU A 28 -0.55 -1.79 -3.89
N ARG A 29 -1.57 -2.36 -4.56
CA ARG A 29 -2.12 -1.79 -5.79
C ARG A 29 -2.80 -0.44 -5.57
N VAL A 30 -3.57 -0.33 -4.49
CA VAL A 30 -4.22 0.94 -4.12
C VAL A 30 -3.16 2.00 -3.81
N LEU A 31 -2.14 1.64 -3.03
CA LEU A 31 -1.00 2.51 -2.73
C LEU A 31 -0.20 2.90 -3.98
N ALA A 32 0.00 1.97 -4.92
CA ALA A 32 0.69 2.21 -6.18
C ALA A 32 -0.09 3.17 -7.09
N ALA A 33 -1.42 3.04 -7.12
CA ALA A 33 -2.29 3.92 -7.89
C ALA A 33 -2.37 5.33 -7.28
N ALA A 34 -2.39 5.42 -5.94
CA ALA A 34 -2.45 6.70 -5.24
C ALA A 34 -1.10 7.43 -5.18
N GLY A 35 0.01 6.70 -5.08
CA GLY A 35 1.37 7.26 -4.91
C GLY A 35 1.61 7.96 -3.56
N ARG A 36 0.60 8.00 -2.69
CA ARG A 36 0.62 8.65 -1.38
C ARG A 36 -0.45 8.03 -0.48
N TYR A 37 -0.29 8.20 0.83
CA TYR A 37 -1.32 7.88 1.81
C TYR A 37 -1.37 8.93 2.91
N SER A 38 -2.52 9.08 3.58
CA SER A 38 -2.61 9.93 4.76
C SER A 38 -2.24 9.17 6.04
N VAL A 39 -1.62 9.85 7.00
CA VAL A 39 -1.31 9.27 8.32
C VAL A 39 -2.60 8.83 9.05
N PHE A 40 -3.70 9.56 8.82
CA PHE A 40 -5.01 9.21 9.37
C PHE A 40 -5.54 7.88 8.82
N GLU A 41 -5.47 7.65 7.52
CA GLU A 41 -5.85 6.36 6.94
C GLU A 41 -4.94 5.22 7.42
N ALA A 42 -3.63 5.46 7.47
CA ALA A 42 -2.68 4.47 7.94
C ALA A 42 -2.92 4.06 9.39
N THR A 43 -3.64 4.87 10.16
CA THR A 43 -3.99 4.63 11.57
C THR A 43 -5.49 4.41 11.81
N ALA A 44 -6.33 4.41 10.77
CA ALA A 44 -7.78 4.29 10.88
C ALA A 44 -8.24 2.97 11.52
N ASN A 45 -7.47 1.90 11.32
CA ASN A 45 -7.73 0.59 11.92
C ASN A 45 -6.41 -0.10 12.25
N GLN A 46 -6.35 -0.83 13.38
CA GLN A 46 -5.20 -1.61 13.79
C GLN A 46 -4.74 -2.63 12.73
N THR A 47 -5.69 -3.15 11.93
CA THR A 47 -5.37 -4.03 10.79
C THR A 47 -4.58 -3.30 9.70
N ILE A 48 -4.99 -2.07 9.36
CA ILE A 48 -4.32 -1.23 8.37
C ILE A 48 -2.96 -0.79 8.91
N ALA A 49 -2.89 -0.36 10.17
CA ALA A 49 -1.63 0.03 10.81
C ALA A 49 -0.60 -1.12 10.81
N SER A 50 -1.04 -2.34 11.13
CA SER A 50 -0.19 -3.53 11.07
C SER A 50 0.25 -3.86 9.65
N MET A 51 -0.62 -3.61 8.66
CA MET A 51 -0.30 -3.81 7.25
C MET A 51 0.75 -2.78 6.77
N MET A 52 0.55 -1.50 7.09
CA MET A 52 1.48 -0.43 6.74
C MET A 52 2.86 -0.65 7.38
N ASP A 53 2.92 -1.09 8.64
CA ASP A 53 4.17 -1.49 9.30
C ASP A 53 4.85 -2.66 8.56
N LYS A 54 4.07 -3.66 8.12
CA LYS A 54 4.59 -4.79 7.36
C LYS A 54 5.17 -4.36 6.02
N ILE A 55 4.47 -3.50 5.28
CA ILE A 55 4.86 -3.03 3.94
C ILE A 55 6.06 -2.07 4.02
N CYS A 56 6.13 -1.21 5.04
CA CYS A 56 7.23 -0.26 5.25
C CYS A 56 8.50 -0.89 5.81
N HIS A 57 8.40 -1.71 6.88
CA HIS A 57 9.56 -2.08 7.69
C HIS A 57 9.93 -3.56 7.60
N LYS A 58 8.95 -4.46 7.70
CA LYS A 58 9.23 -5.91 7.84
C LYS A 58 9.45 -6.59 6.49
N GLY A 59 8.88 -6.03 5.43
CA GLY A 59 8.82 -6.67 4.13
C GLY A 59 7.88 -7.87 4.11
N CYS A 60 7.69 -8.44 2.92
CA CYS A 60 6.78 -9.56 2.75
C CYS A 60 7.43 -10.74 2.02
N THR A 61 7.28 -11.92 2.58
CA THR A 61 7.48 -13.20 1.90
C THR A 61 6.13 -13.67 1.39
N LEU A 62 5.97 -13.69 0.06
CA LEU A 62 4.76 -14.17 -0.60
C LEU A 62 5.11 -15.27 -1.59
N VAL A 63 4.16 -16.15 -1.83
CA VAL A 63 4.27 -17.18 -2.86
C VAL A 63 3.99 -16.49 -4.18
N ALA A 64 4.97 -16.46 -5.08
CA ALA A 64 4.77 -15.98 -6.44
C ALA A 64 3.77 -16.89 -7.18
N ALA A 65 3.19 -16.42 -8.30
CA ALA A 65 2.34 -17.25 -9.16
C ALA A 65 2.99 -18.60 -9.55
N ASN A 66 4.31 -18.65 -9.53
CA ASN A 66 5.13 -19.82 -9.86
C ASN A 66 5.22 -20.86 -8.71
N GLY A 67 4.50 -20.66 -7.60
CA GLY A 67 4.52 -21.54 -6.43
C GLY A 67 5.74 -21.41 -5.52
N ILE A 68 6.69 -20.53 -5.86
CA ILE A 68 7.93 -20.32 -5.10
C ILE A 68 7.75 -19.19 -4.10
N LYS A 69 8.09 -19.44 -2.83
CA LYS A 69 8.16 -18.40 -1.80
C LYS A 69 9.34 -17.48 -2.09
N ARG A 70 9.06 -16.22 -2.42
CA ARG A 70 10.07 -15.19 -2.63
C ARG A 70 10.00 -14.17 -1.49
N ASN A 71 11.16 -13.74 -1.04
CA ASN A 71 11.26 -12.60 -0.14
C ASN A 71 11.37 -11.33 -0.98
N TYR A 72 10.35 -10.47 -0.91
CA TYR A 72 10.32 -9.22 -1.66
C TYR A 72 10.91 -8.05 -0.86
N GLY A 73 11.29 -8.26 0.41
CA GLY A 73 11.78 -7.18 1.26
C GLY A 73 10.74 -6.08 1.46
N PRO A 74 11.15 -4.87 1.86
CA PRO A 74 10.24 -3.73 2.01
C PRO A 74 9.65 -3.37 0.66
N LEU A 75 8.34 -3.13 0.61
CA LEU A 75 7.60 -2.97 -0.66
C LEU A 75 7.43 -1.50 -1.05
N ILE A 76 7.43 -0.60 -0.08
CA ILE A 76 7.37 0.85 -0.28
C ILE A 76 8.51 1.55 0.44
N VAL A 77 8.98 2.63 -0.14
CA VAL A 77 9.88 3.59 0.49
C VAL A 77 9.18 4.93 0.54
N ARG A 78 9.37 5.65 1.65
CA ARG A 78 8.87 7.02 1.81
C ARG A 78 9.86 7.96 1.15
N THR A 79 9.39 8.74 0.18
CA THR A 79 10.21 9.73 -0.54
C THR A 79 10.06 11.13 0.03
N GLY A 80 9.00 11.37 0.79
CA GLY A 80 8.75 12.66 1.42
C GLY A 80 7.31 12.78 1.92
N GLY A 81 6.85 14.01 2.04
CA GLY A 81 5.49 14.34 2.45
C GLY A 81 5.45 15.38 3.56
N ALA A 82 4.37 16.17 3.57
CA ALA A 82 4.04 17.10 4.63
C ALA A 82 2.76 16.64 5.31
N TYR A 83 2.70 16.76 6.63
CA TYR A 83 1.54 16.35 7.41
C TYR A 83 0.23 16.92 6.82
N PRO A 84 -0.82 16.09 6.60
CA PRO A 84 -0.95 14.68 7.01
C PRO A 84 -0.55 13.65 5.95
N TRP A 85 0.09 14.05 4.85
CA TRP A 85 0.40 13.20 3.70
C TRP A 85 1.81 12.62 3.76
N THR A 86 1.91 11.34 3.41
CA THR A 86 3.18 10.65 3.18
C THR A 86 3.24 10.21 1.72
N GLU A 87 4.25 10.67 1.01
CA GLU A 87 4.52 10.28 -0.37
C GLU A 87 5.35 9.00 -0.39
N ILE A 88 5.00 8.10 -1.32
CA ILE A 88 5.63 6.79 -1.40
C ILE A 88 5.99 6.41 -2.82
N GLU A 89 7.04 5.62 -2.91
CA GLU A 89 7.42 4.94 -4.13
C GLU A 89 7.52 3.43 -3.89
N LEU A 90 7.17 2.66 -4.92
CA LEU A 90 7.36 1.22 -4.93
C LEU A 90 8.84 0.89 -5.04
N THR A 91 9.32 0.04 -4.13
CA THR A 91 10.66 -0.54 -4.26
C THR A 91 10.71 -1.53 -5.41
N ALA A 92 11.92 -1.99 -5.77
CA ALA A 92 12.08 -3.09 -6.72
C ALA A 92 11.32 -4.36 -6.27
N GLY A 93 11.22 -4.60 -4.97
CA GLY A 93 10.43 -5.69 -4.39
C GLY A 93 8.93 -5.50 -4.57
N GLY A 94 8.42 -4.29 -4.32
CA GLY A 94 7.02 -3.93 -4.56
C GLY A 94 6.60 -4.08 -6.03
N LYS A 95 7.44 -3.62 -6.96
CA LYS A 95 7.20 -3.76 -8.40
C LYS A 95 7.16 -5.23 -8.84
N ARG A 96 8.14 -6.03 -8.42
CA ARG A 96 8.18 -7.48 -8.69
C ARG A 96 6.98 -8.22 -8.13
N LEU A 97 6.47 -7.80 -6.96
CA LEU A 97 5.28 -8.42 -6.36
C LEU A 97 4.03 -8.22 -7.23
N LEU A 98 3.86 -7.02 -7.79
CA LEU A 98 2.76 -6.70 -8.69
C LEU A 98 2.90 -7.39 -10.05
N GLU A 99 4.12 -7.53 -10.57
CA GLU A 99 4.41 -8.30 -11.78
C GLU A 99 4.11 -9.80 -11.60
N ASP A 100 4.53 -10.38 -10.47
CA ASP A 100 4.29 -11.79 -10.13
C ASP A 100 2.80 -12.08 -9.81
N ASN A 101 1.97 -11.05 -9.59
CA ASN A 101 0.53 -11.17 -9.30
C ASN A 101 -0.27 -10.20 -10.18
N PRO A 102 -0.48 -10.52 -11.48
CA PRO A 102 -1.33 -9.72 -12.36
C PRO A 102 -2.79 -9.71 -11.86
N ALA A 103 -3.57 -8.71 -12.30
CA ALA A 103 -4.96 -8.50 -11.89
C ALA A 103 -5.92 -9.59 -12.37
#